data_AF-A0A2V8RLK5-F1
#
_entry.id   AF-A0A2V8RLK5-F1
#
_cell.length_a   1.000
_cell.length_b   1.000
_cell.length_c   1.000
_cell.angle_alpha   90.00
_cell.angle_beta   90.00
_cell.angle_gamma   90.00
#
_symmetry.space_group_name_H-M   'P 1'
#
loop_
_entity.id
_entity.type
_entity.pdbx_description
1 polymer ?
#
loop_
_entity_poly.entity_id
_entity_poly.type
_entity_poly.pdbx_seq_one_letter_code
_entity_poly.pdbx_strand_id
1 'polypeptide(L)'
;WDSPFVISPHSHTRLYFAADKLFRSDDRGDSWQVISGQLSRNLNRDILPVMGRVWSADAVARHASTAFYGNGSALAESPKQEGLIYVGTDDGVISVTEDGGKNWRRIETFPGVPERTYVSRLTASNHNATTVYAAFDNHQNSDFKPYIFKSTDAGRTWTSLRANLPENGAVLAIAEDYVNPNLLFVGTEFGLYFSIDGGAKWVQLKGNMPTIAVHDLTIQQRENDLVVGTFGRGIYILDNYTPLRQLRPDMLTREAMLYPVKDSFMYIQAEPIGGRGKSFQGESYFEAENPPYGATFTYYLKDALKTKKQLRQESEKEAEKKNIAPAQLTAEQLRAEEEEEPPAIIFTITDAAGNVVRRMTGPTTAGFSRVAWDLRFPPAIVPPPPPPEPDPFFEGPTGPLVLPGTYRVTMAKRVNGVLTQLGEPQQFAVMVDGREGMNPADREALEQFQQKVARLQRAVTGATETANALKPRLAAIKRALLLTPAAGDKLLDEASRIDQRTNDILRALRGDVVLRSRNENTPPSINDRVFGIVGDQSSSTARPTRTQEEQYKAAAAEFDGVLGQLRQLVEVDLKNLEKQMEAAGAPWTPGRIPEWHEQQP
;
A
#
# COMPACT_ATOMS: atom_id res chain seq x y z
N TRP A 1 9.85 -29.82 18.16
CA TRP A 1 11.10 -29.72 18.92
C TRP A 1 12.16 -29.69 17.86
N ASP A 2 12.69 -28.50 17.59
CA ASP A 2 13.39 -28.27 16.33
C ASP A 2 14.81 -27.82 16.70
N SER A 3 15.78 -28.67 16.44
CA SER A 3 17.19 -28.33 16.60
C SER A 3 17.55 -27.18 15.64
N PRO A 4 18.27 -26.15 16.11
CA PRO A 4 18.58 -25.00 15.28
C PRO A 4 19.56 -25.40 14.17
N PHE A 5 19.26 -24.90 12.99
CA PHE A 5 20.01 -25.15 11.76
C PHE A 5 20.20 -23.84 11.01
N VAL A 6 21.41 -23.60 10.50
CA VAL A 6 21.70 -22.41 9.68
C VAL A 6 22.55 -22.76 8.47
N ILE A 7 22.32 -22.05 7.36
CA ILE A 7 23.22 -22.01 6.21
C ILE A 7 24.27 -20.94 6.50
N SER A 8 25.54 -21.24 6.25
CA SER A 8 26.62 -20.26 6.45
C SER A 8 26.43 -19.05 5.54
N PRO A 9 26.52 -17.80 6.07
CA PRO A 9 26.58 -16.60 5.23
C PRO A 9 27.85 -16.54 4.35
N HIS A 10 28.87 -17.36 4.61
CA HIS A 10 30.14 -17.38 3.87
C HIS A 10 30.19 -18.46 2.79
N SER A 11 29.36 -19.49 2.90
CA SER A 11 29.25 -20.55 1.89
C SER A 11 27.84 -21.13 1.83
N HIS A 12 27.20 -20.98 0.68
CA HIS A 12 25.85 -21.51 0.43
C HIS A 12 25.81 -23.06 0.37
N THR A 13 26.95 -23.75 0.48
CA THR A 13 27.01 -25.22 0.62
C THR A 13 27.25 -25.68 2.05
N ARG A 14 27.63 -24.76 2.95
CA ARG A 14 27.93 -25.09 4.34
C ARG A 14 26.70 -24.95 5.22
N LEU A 15 26.45 -25.99 6.00
CA LEU A 15 25.36 -26.09 6.95
C LEU A 15 25.89 -26.33 8.36
N TYR A 16 25.24 -25.73 9.35
CA TYR A 16 25.47 -26.04 10.76
C TYR A 16 24.17 -26.51 11.40
N PHE A 17 24.28 -27.53 12.25
CA PHE A 17 23.17 -28.11 12.99
C PHE A 17 23.58 -28.29 14.44
N ALA A 18 22.84 -27.73 15.40
CA ALA A 18 23.19 -27.84 16.82
C ALA A 18 22.27 -28.81 17.58
N ALA A 19 22.88 -29.66 18.38
CA ALA A 19 22.25 -30.53 19.37
C ALA A 19 23.03 -30.40 20.69
N ASP A 20 23.39 -31.49 21.36
CA ASP A 20 24.39 -31.49 22.44
C ASP A 20 25.79 -31.02 21.95
N LYS A 21 26.03 -31.14 20.64
CA LYS A 21 27.22 -30.69 19.92
C LYS A 21 26.84 -29.91 18.67
N LEU A 22 27.82 -29.23 18.07
CA LEU A 22 27.69 -28.59 16.77
C LEU A 22 28.22 -29.52 15.66
N PHE A 23 27.38 -29.74 14.67
CA PHE A 23 27.69 -30.50 13.47
C PHE A 23 27.83 -29.53 12.29
N ARG A 24 28.81 -29.76 11.42
CA ARG A 24 29.03 -29.01 10.18
C ARG A 24 28.99 -29.95 8.98
N SER A 25 28.28 -29.54 7.95
CA SER A 25 28.39 -30.09 6.59
C SER A 25 28.94 -29.00 5.67
N ASP A 26 29.79 -29.36 4.71
CA ASP A 26 30.34 -28.46 3.70
C ASP A 26 29.75 -28.73 2.29
N ASP A 27 28.89 -29.72 2.19
CA ASP A 27 28.37 -30.35 0.96
C ASP A 27 26.84 -30.44 0.96
N ARG A 28 26.16 -29.43 1.50
CA ARG A 28 24.68 -29.32 1.52
C ARG A 28 23.97 -30.45 2.28
N GLY A 29 24.68 -31.12 3.19
CA GLY A 29 24.14 -32.13 4.09
C GLY A 29 24.46 -33.57 3.69
N ASP A 30 25.24 -33.80 2.62
CA ASP A 30 25.64 -35.14 2.18
C ASP A 30 26.56 -35.82 3.21
N SER A 31 27.42 -35.06 3.89
CA SER A 31 28.25 -35.54 4.99
C SER A 31 28.37 -34.55 6.15
N TRP A 32 28.58 -35.06 7.36
CA TRP A 32 28.58 -34.27 8.59
C TRP A 32 29.81 -34.57 9.45
N GLN A 33 30.38 -33.52 10.02
CA GLN A 33 31.50 -33.56 10.96
C GLN A 33 31.11 -32.91 12.28
N VAL A 34 31.49 -33.52 13.40
CA VAL A 34 31.34 -32.91 14.72
C VAL A 34 32.46 -31.91 14.93
N ILE A 35 32.13 -30.63 15.16
CA ILE A 35 33.09 -29.54 15.33
C ILE A 35 33.10 -28.95 16.75
N SER A 36 32.47 -29.63 17.70
CA SER A 36 32.52 -29.24 19.12
C SER A 36 32.52 -30.43 20.08
N GLY A 37 32.94 -30.19 21.32
CA GLY A 37 32.58 -31.03 22.46
C GLY A 37 31.15 -30.76 22.93
N GLN A 38 30.84 -31.18 24.16
CA GLN A 38 29.57 -30.91 24.84
C GLN A 38 29.38 -29.40 25.07
N LEU A 39 28.29 -28.83 24.54
CA LEU A 39 28.00 -27.40 24.56
C LEU A 39 27.09 -26.97 25.72
N SER A 40 26.37 -27.91 26.34
CA SER A 40 25.44 -27.65 27.45
C SER A 40 26.08 -27.92 28.81
N ARG A 41 25.39 -27.63 29.92
CA ARG A 41 25.85 -27.97 31.29
C ARG A 41 25.94 -29.47 31.54
N ASN A 42 25.41 -30.30 30.64
CA ASN A 42 25.41 -31.75 30.76
C ASN A 42 24.73 -32.22 32.05
N LEU A 43 23.64 -31.54 32.44
CA LEU A 43 22.90 -31.85 33.65
C LEU A 43 22.01 -33.08 33.46
N ASN A 44 21.95 -33.92 34.48
CA ASN A 44 20.95 -34.96 34.54
C ASN A 44 19.60 -34.37 34.98
N ARG A 45 18.63 -34.30 34.07
CA ARG A 45 17.28 -33.77 34.36
C ARG A 45 16.55 -34.55 35.44
N ASP A 46 16.87 -35.82 35.61
CA ASP A 46 16.19 -36.73 36.55
C ASP A 46 16.40 -36.42 38.01
N ILE A 47 17.49 -35.71 38.33
CA ILE A 47 17.82 -35.30 39.70
C ILE A 47 17.44 -33.84 39.98
N LEU A 48 16.88 -33.14 38.98
CA LEU A 48 16.39 -31.79 39.16
C LEU A 48 15.01 -31.81 39.83
N PRO A 49 14.76 -30.96 40.84
CA PRO A 49 13.46 -30.89 41.45
C PRO A 49 12.43 -30.32 40.47
N VAL A 50 11.34 -31.05 40.24
CA VAL A 50 10.17 -30.61 39.47
C VAL A 50 8.98 -30.68 40.42
N MET A 51 8.16 -29.62 40.49
CA MET A 51 7.11 -29.51 41.52
C MET A 51 7.63 -29.68 42.97
N GLY A 52 8.80 -29.10 43.25
CA GLY A 52 9.39 -29.08 44.61
C GLY A 52 10.03 -30.37 45.09
N ARG A 53 10.16 -31.40 44.25
CA ARG A 53 10.83 -32.67 44.60
C ARG A 53 11.50 -33.36 43.41
N VAL A 54 12.42 -34.27 43.70
CA VAL A 54 12.97 -35.21 42.72
C VAL A 54 11.98 -36.37 42.55
N TRP A 55 11.69 -36.74 41.30
CA TRP A 55 10.74 -37.80 40.99
C TRP A 55 11.43 -39.15 40.80
N SER A 56 10.80 -40.20 41.31
CA SER A 56 11.23 -41.59 41.10
C SER A 56 11.28 -41.94 39.60
N ALA A 57 12.09 -42.94 39.25
CA ALA A 57 12.07 -43.54 37.91
C ALA A 57 10.68 -44.03 37.50
N ASP A 58 9.83 -44.43 38.46
CA ASP A 58 8.47 -44.92 38.23
C ASP A 58 7.42 -43.80 38.10
N ALA A 59 7.84 -42.53 38.03
CA ALA A 59 6.92 -41.42 37.86
C ALA A 59 6.16 -41.55 36.53
N VAL A 60 4.83 -41.42 36.59
CA VAL A 60 3.97 -41.46 35.41
C VAL A 60 4.43 -40.39 34.42
N ALA A 61 4.62 -40.80 33.16
CA ALA A 61 4.99 -39.92 32.06
C ALA A 61 6.31 -39.12 32.27
N ARG A 62 7.27 -39.63 33.06
CA ARG A 62 8.54 -38.96 33.42
C ARG A 62 9.29 -38.30 32.25
N HIS A 63 9.27 -38.94 31.07
CA HIS A 63 9.90 -38.45 29.84
C HIS A 63 8.94 -38.36 28.65
N ALA A 64 7.64 -38.55 28.88
CA ALA A 64 6.69 -38.51 27.78
C ALA A 64 6.49 -37.05 27.35
N SER A 65 6.57 -36.80 26.03
CA SER A 65 6.37 -35.48 25.42
C SER A 65 7.38 -34.40 25.84
N THR A 66 8.55 -34.77 26.37
CA THR A 66 9.65 -33.85 26.72
C THR A 66 10.87 -34.12 25.84
N ALA A 67 11.55 -33.09 25.33
CA ALA A 67 12.86 -33.29 24.70
C ALA A 67 13.95 -33.61 25.74
N PHE A 68 15.06 -34.15 25.23
CA PHE A 68 16.30 -34.21 25.98
C PHE A 68 16.72 -32.80 26.42
N TYR A 69 17.26 -32.72 27.63
CA TYR A 69 17.69 -31.47 28.25
C TYR A 69 19.19 -31.29 28.08
N GLY A 70 19.62 -30.05 27.83
CA GLY A 70 21.00 -29.73 27.48
C GLY A 70 21.26 -29.81 25.98
N ASN A 71 20.30 -29.38 25.16
CA ASN A 71 20.40 -29.32 23.70
C ASN A 71 20.55 -27.88 23.20
N GLY A 72 21.23 -27.73 22.07
CA GLY A 72 21.23 -26.49 21.30
C GLY A 72 19.81 -26.06 20.92
N SER A 73 19.47 -24.83 21.26
CA SER A 73 18.17 -24.18 21.01
C SER A 73 18.31 -22.95 20.12
N ALA A 74 19.49 -22.33 20.06
CA ALA A 74 19.78 -21.19 19.21
C ALA A 74 21.16 -21.32 18.56
N LEU A 75 21.31 -20.83 17.33
CA LEU A 75 22.55 -20.92 16.56
C LEU A 75 22.71 -19.67 15.68
N ALA A 76 23.90 -19.10 15.66
CA ALA A 76 24.25 -18.00 14.75
C ALA A 76 25.72 -18.07 14.33
N GLU A 77 26.01 -17.85 13.05
CA GLU A 77 27.36 -17.56 12.54
C GLU A 77 27.45 -16.07 12.19
N SER A 78 28.57 -15.42 12.50
CA SER A 78 28.77 -14.01 12.17
C SER A 78 28.85 -13.82 10.65
N PRO A 79 28.01 -12.96 10.03
CA PRO A 79 28.11 -12.67 8.60
C PRO A 79 29.35 -11.82 8.25
N LYS A 80 30.12 -11.36 9.25
CA LYS A 80 31.33 -10.55 9.05
C LYS A 80 32.64 -11.28 9.36
N GLN A 81 32.56 -12.44 10.02
CA GLN A 81 33.74 -13.23 10.33
C GLN A 81 33.40 -14.72 10.24
N GLU A 82 33.96 -15.39 9.23
CA GLU A 82 33.82 -16.83 9.06
C GLU A 82 34.41 -17.57 10.27
N GLY A 83 33.72 -18.63 10.73
CA GLY A 83 34.17 -19.42 11.87
C GLY A 83 33.91 -18.81 13.25
N LEU A 84 33.34 -17.59 13.32
CA LEU A 84 32.78 -17.03 14.55
C LEU A 84 31.34 -17.49 14.73
N ILE A 85 31.12 -18.45 15.63
CA ILE A 85 29.86 -19.17 15.79
C ILE A 85 29.42 -19.14 17.26
N TYR A 86 28.13 -18.94 17.47
CA TYR A 86 27.47 -18.90 18.77
C TYR A 86 26.40 -19.99 18.84
N VAL A 87 26.42 -20.80 19.90
CA VAL A 87 25.41 -21.81 20.18
C VAL A 87 24.80 -21.55 21.56
N GLY A 88 23.48 -21.42 21.62
CA GLY A 88 22.72 -21.29 22.85
C GLY A 88 22.00 -22.59 23.17
N THR A 89 21.88 -22.93 24.45
CA THR A 89 21.24 -24.18 24.89
C THR A 89 19.99 -23.95 25.75
N ASP A 90 19.13 -24.97 25.82
CA ASP A 90 17.91 -24.98 26.64
C ASP A 90 18.18 -25.01 28.16
N ASP A 91 19.43 -25.24 28.57
CA ASP A 91 19.92 -25.15 29.96
C ASP A 91 20.77 -23.91 30.24
N GLY A 92 20.66 -22.88 29.39
CA GLY A 92 21.15 -21.53 29.66
C GLY A 92 22.66 -21.33 29.52
N VAL A 93 23.28 -22.01 28.55
CA VAL A 93 24.69 -21.80 28.19
C VAL A 93 24.75 -21.14 26.81
N ILE A 94 25.61 -20.14 26.65
CA ILE A 94 26.06 -19.67 25.35
C ILE A 94 27.51 -20.12 25.17
N SER A 95 27.75 -20.94 24.15
CA SER A 95 29.07 -21.40 23.74
C SER A 95 29.51 -20.68 22.47
N VAL A 96 30.75 -20.19 22.45
CA VAL A 96 31.31 -19.38 21.36
C VAL A 96 32.61 -19.97 20.86
N THR A 97 32.77 -20.08 19.55
CA THR A 97 34.05 -20.34 18.88
C THR A 97 34.38 -19.18 17.95
N GLU A 98 35.65 -18.80 17.87
CA GLU A 98 36.14 -17.72 16.99
C GLU A 98 37.04 -18.28 15.87
N ASP A 99 37.21 -19.61 15.80
CA ASP A 99 38.16 -20.33 14.94
C ASP A 99 37.57 -21.57 14.24
N GLY A 100 36.26 -21.56 14.00
CA GLY A 100 35.56 -22.60 13.25
C GLY A 100 35.41 -23.93 13.99
N GLY A 101 35.37 -23.89 15.32
CA GLY A 101 35.10 -25.04 16.19
C GLY A 101 36.34 -25.66 16.85
N LYS A 102 37.54 -25.10 16.66
CA LYS A 102 38.76 -25.67 17.26
C LYS A 102 38.83 -25.37 18.76
N ASN A 103 38.46 -24.16 19.16
CA ASN A 103 38.38 -23.74 20.55
C ASN A 103 37.00 -23.17 20.87
N TRP A 104 36.52 -23.45 22.08
CA TRP A 104 35.19 -23.04 22.56
C TRP A 104 35.28 -22.37 23.93
N ARG A 105 34.62 -21.22 24.07
CA ARG A 105 34.39 -20.52 25.34
C ARG A 105 32.93 -20.68 25.76
N ARG A 106 32.69 -21.03 27.02
CA ARG A 106 31.36 -21.19 27.60
C ARG A 106 31.02 -20.00 28.49
N ILE A 107 29.79 -19.50 28.37
CA ILE A 107 29.21 -18.46 29.22
C ILE A 107 27.93 -19.02 29.84
N GLU A 108 27.87 -19.01 31.17
CA GLU A 108 26.79 -19.66 31.93
C GLU A 108 25.99 -18.70 32.81
N THR A 109 26.44 -17.45 32.94
CA THR A 109 25.82 -16.43 33.79
C THR A 109 25.67 -15.13 33.03
N PHE A 110 24.51 -14.50 33.19
CA PHE A 110 24.16 -13.24 32.52
C PHE A 110 23.51 -12.30 33.54
N PRO A 111 23.73 -10.98 33.45
CA PRO A 111 23.21 -10.04 34.45
C PRO A 111 21.68 -10.10 34.59
N GLY A 112 21.19 -10.53 35.75
CA GLY A 112 19.76 -10.57 36.07
C GLY A 112 18.95 -11.70 35.41
N VAL A 113 19.60 -12.59 34.65
CA VAL A 113 18.96 -13.78 34.07
C VAL A 113 19.13 -14.95 35.04
N PRO A 114 18.04 -15.62 35.44
CA PRO A 114 18.12 -16.81 36.30
C PRO A 114 18.97 -17.93 35.66
N GLU A 115 19.64 -18.71 36.49
CA GLU A 115 20.38 -19.87 36.00
C GLU A 115 19.47 -20.84 35.26
N ARG A 116 20.00 -21.47 34.20
CA ARG A 116 19.29 -22.45 33.37
C ARG A 116 18.09 -21.90 32.59
N THR A 117 18.01 -20.59 32.41
CA THR A 117 17.02 -19.97 31.53
C THR A 117 17.27 -20.36 30.07
N TYR A 118 16.21 -20.72 29.34
CA TYR A 118 16.29 -21.16 27.94
C TYR A 118 16.85 -20.05 27.05
N VAL A 119 17.90 -20.32 26.27
CA VAL A 119 18.37 -19.37 25.25
C VAL A 119 17.45 -19.45 24.05
N SER A 120 16.55 -18.47 23.89
CA SER A 120 15.50 -18.50 22.87
C SER A 120 15.98 -18.05 21.49
N ARG A 121 16.93 -17.11 21.44
CA ARG A 121 17.44 -16.57 20.17
C ARG A 121 18.88 -16.11 20.30
N LEU A 122 19.64 -16.33 19.23
CA LEU A 122 20.95 -15.72 18.99
C LEU A 122 20.93 -15.08 17.61
N THR A 123 21.51 -13.89 17.50
CA THR A 123 21.61 -13.19 16.22
C THR A 123 22.91 -12.41 16.16
N ALA A 124 23.80 -12.81 15.26
CA ALA A 124 25.04 -12.08 15.00
C ALA A 124 24.75 -10.83 14.16
N SER A 125 25.49 -9.75 14.42
CA SER A 125 25.25 -8.47 13.78
C SER A 125 25.59 -8.46 12.30
N ASN A 126 24.76 -7.78 11.52
CA ASN A 126 24.98 -7.47 10.11
C ASN A 126 26.01 -6.35 9.89
N HIS A 127 26.52 -5.73 10.95
CA HIS A 127 27.39 -4.56 10.89
C HIS A 127 28.76 -4.78 11.52
N ASN A 128 28.84 -5.55 12.60
CA ASN A 128 30.07 -5.73 13.36
C ASN A 128 30.31 -7.21 13.71
N ALA A 129 31.51 -7.72 13.40
CA ALA A 129 31.84 -9.14 13.56
C ALA A 129 31.63 -9.68 14.97
N THR A 130 32.02 -8.92 16.00
CA THR A 130 31.98 -9.35 17.40
C THR A 130 30.70 -8.95 18.12
N THR A 131 29.74 -8.35 17.40
CA THR A 131 28.44 -7.99 17.99
C THR A 131 27.45 -9.13 17.83
N VAL A 132 26.83 -9.52 18.94
CA VAL A 132 25.81 -10.58 18.99
C VAL A 132 24.71 -10.17 19.96
N TYR A 133 23.48 -10.52 19.61
CA TYR A 133 22.30 -10.33 20.44
C TYR A 133 21.81 -11.69 20.94
N ALA A 134 21.34 -11.73 22.18
CA ALA A 134 20.75 -12.92 22.80
C ALA A 134 19.42 -12.58 23.44
N ALA A 135 18.46 -13.48 23.29
CA ALA A 135 17.21 -13.48 24.05
C ALA A 135 17.11 -14.74 24.90
N PHE A 136 16.44 -14.61 26.04
CA PHE A 136 16.22 -15.69 26.99
C PHE A 136 14.73 -15.78 27.35
N ASP A 137 14.27 -17.01 27.59
CA ASP A 137 12.89 -17.30 27.93
C ASP A 137 12.82 -18.15 29.20
N ASN A 138 12.16 -17.62 30.23
CA ASN A 138 12.04 -18.27 31.54
C ASN A 138 10.58 -18.61 31.90
N HIS A 139 9.66 -18.60 30.93
CA HIS A 139 8.22 -18.73 31.21
C HIS A 139 7.86 -20.04 31.92
N GLN A 140 8.63 -21.12 31.69
CA GLN A 140 8.42 -22.43 32.33
C GLN A 140 8.66 -22.40 33.85
N ASN A 141 9.32 -21.35 34.36
CA ASN A 141 9.54 -21.11 35.79
C ASN A 141 8.64 -19.98 36.34
N SER A 142 7.54 -19.66 35.64
CA SER A 142 6.61 -18.57 35.99
C SER A 142 7.27 -17.18 35.99
N ASP A 143 8.28 -17.00 35.15
CA ASP A 143 8.99 -15.73 34.96
C ASP A 143 8.86 -15.29 33.50
N PHE A 144 8.01 -14.28 33.27
CA PHE A 144 7.63 -13.82 31.95
C PHE A 144 8.42 -12.60 31.48
N LYS A 145 9.53 -12.28 32.15
CA LYS A 145 10.30 -11.06 31.86
C LYS A 145 10.94 -11.09 30.46
N PRO A 146 10.99 -9.95 29.76
CA PRO A 146 11.71 -9.83 28.49
C PRO A 146 13.23 -9.76 28.75
N TYR A 147 13.90 -10.89 28.61
CA TYR A 147 15.36 -10.95 28.65
C TYR A 147 15.94 -10.80 27.23
N ILE A 148 16.57 -9.65 26.99
CA ILE A 148 17.30 -9.35 25.75
C ILE A 148 18.61 -8.65 26.09
N PHE A 149 19.69 -9.09 25.45
CA PHE A 149 21.04 -8.62 25.71
C PHE A 149 21.82 -8.42 24.41
N LYS A 150 22.82 -7.53 24.47
CA LYS A 150 23.81 -7.29 23.44
C LYS A 150 25.21 -7.49 24.01
N SER A 151 26.05 -8.17 23.24
CA SER A 151 27.49 -8.19 23.41
C SER A 151 28.14 -7.52 22.21
N THR A 152 29.24 -6.80 22.41
CA THR A 152 30.07 -6.20 21.35
C THR A 152 31.48 -6.81 21.28
N ASP A 153 31.75 -7.83 22.09
CA ASP A 153 33.06 -8.43 22.30
C ASP A 153 33.04 -9.97 22.15
N ALA A 154 32.22 -10.46 21.21
CA ALA A 154 32.00 -11.87 20.90
C ALA A 154 31.50 -12.69 22.10
N GLY A 155 30.53 -12.13 22.82
CA GLY A 155 29.82 -12.79 23.92
C GLY A 155 30.57 -12.81 25.24
N ARG A 156 31.67 -12.06 25.41
CA ARG A 156 32.42 -12.01 26.68
C ARG A 156 31.69 -11.20 27.73
N THR A 157 31.11 -10.07 27.34
CA THR A 157 30.29 -9.21 28.20
C THR A 157 28.93 -8.94 27.57
N TRP A 158 27.91 -8.77 28.42
CA TRP A 158 26.52 -8.62 27.99
C TRP A 158 25.84 -7.44 28.69
N THR A 159 25.21 -6.59 27.90
CA THR A 159 24.44 -5.43 28.36
C THR A 159 22.98 -5.66 28.04
N SER A 160 22.09 -5.43 29.02
CA SER A 160 20.65 -5.60 28.80
C SER A 160 20.11 -4.53 27.85
N LEU A 161 19.26 -4.95 26.91
CA LEU A 161 18.49 -4.08 26.02
C LEU A 161 17.02 -4.01 26.42
N ARG A 162 16.64 -4.45 27.63
CA ARG A 162 15.23 -4.50 28.05
C ARG A 162 14.56 -3.12 28.00
N ALA A 163 15.23 -2.10 28.52
CA ALA A 163 14.74 -0.73 28.61
C ALA A 163 13.27 -0.64 29.08
N ASN A 164 12.39 -0.09 28.24
CA ASN A 164 10.96 0.12 28.51
C ASN A 164 10.04 -0.98 27.93
N LEU A 165 10.57 -2.15 27.56
CA LEU A 165 9.70 -3.29 27.23
C LEU A 165 8.79 -3.64 28.42
N PRO A 166 7.53 -4.04 28.18
CA PRO A 166 6.61 -4.44 29.26
C PRO A 166 7.21 -5.48 30.20
N GLU A 167 6.80 -5.47 31.48
CA GLU A 167 7.33 -6.44 32.47
C GLU A 167 7.06 -7.89 32.08
N ASN A 168 5.96 -8.16 31.36
CA ASN A 168 5.56 -9.48 30.89
C ASN A 168 5.59 -9.56 29.36
N GLY A 169 6.17 -10.64 28.85
CA GLY A 169 6.27 -10.98 27.43
C GLY A 169 7.72 -11.28 27.06
N ALA A 170 8.08 -12.57 27.06
CA ALA A 170 9.42 -13.01 26.68
C ALA A 170 9.77 -12.55 25.25
N VAL A 171 11.05 -12.26 25.00
CA VAL A 171 11.55 -11.96 23.66
C VAL A 171 11.86 -13.27 22.96
N LEU A 172 11.25 -13.46 21.80
CA LEU A 172 11.29 -14.72 21.04
C LEU A 172 12.04 -14.55 19.71
N ALA A 173 12.04 -13.33 19.15
CA ALA A 173 12.72 -13.03 17.90
C ALA A 173 13.43 -11.68 17.97
N ILE A 174 14.52 -11.55 17.21
CA ILE A 174 15.23 -10.30 16.98
C ILE A 174 15.68 -10.21 15.53
N ALA A 175 15.61 -9.01 14.96
CA ALA A 175 16.23 -8.67 13.68
C ALA A 175 16.94 -7.31 13.79
N GLU A 176 18.14 -7.21 13.20
CA GLU A 176 18.90 -5.97 13.07
C GLU A 176 18.82 -5.49 11.63
N ASP A 177 18.41 -4.23 11.43
CA ASP A 177 18.39 -3.64 10.09
C ASP A 177 19.77 -3.69 9.44
N TYR A 178 19.84 -4.05 8.17
CA TYR A 178 21.10 -4.23 7.44
C TYR A 178 21.73 -2.92 6.96
N VAL A 179 21.06 -1.77 7.13
CA VAL A 179 21.59 -0.44 6.76
C VAL A 179 21.94 0.39 8.00
N ASN A 180 21.03 0.45 8.99
CA ASN A 180 21.21 1.22 10.21
C ASN A 180 21.38 0.28 11.42
N PRO A 181 22.58 0.20 12.05
CA PRO A 181 22.82 -0.69 13.20
C PRO A 181 22.03 -0.34 14.46
N ASN A 182 21.42 0.85 14.51
CA ASN A 182 20.59 1.26 15.64
C ASN A 182 19.12 0.91 15.46
N LEU A 183 18.70 0.51 14.25
CA LEU A 183 17.33 0.07 13.99
C LEU A 183 17.21 -1.43 14.27
N LEU A 184 16.55 -1.75 15.38
CA LEU A 184 16.32 -3.13 15.84
C LEU A 184 14.82 -3.42 15.87
N PHE A 185 14.47 -4.67 15.61
CA PHE A 185 13.11 -5.21 15.74
C PHE A 185 13.13 -6.38 16.71
N VAL A 186 12.14 -6.47 17.58
CA VAL A 186 11.97 -7.61 18.49
C VAL A 186 10.53 -8.11 18.48
N GLY A 187 10.40 -9.43 18.36
CA GLY A 187 9.15 -10.14 18.53
C GLY A 187 9.03 -10.65 19.96
N THR A 188 7.89 -10.40 20.60
CA THR A 188 7.59 -10.86 21.94
C THR A 188 6.32 -11.71 21.95
N GLU A 189 6.01 -12.31 23.10
CA GLU A 189 4.74 -13.02 23.35
C GLU A 189 3.48 -12.18 23.00
N PHE A 190 3.57 -10.85 23.07
CA PHE A 190 2.41 -9.96 22.94
C PHE A 190 2.56 -8.90 21.84
N GLY A 191 3.53 -9.04 20.95
CA GLY A 191 3.58 -8.28 19.70
C GLY A 191 4.98 -7.93 19.23
N LEU A 192 5.03 -7.01 18.26
CA LEU A 192 6.25 -6.53 17.62
C LEU A 192 6.64 -5.15 18.14
N TYR A 193 7.93 -4.97 18.39
CA TYR A 193 8.51 -3.69 18.79
C TYR A 193 9.68 -3.34 17.89
N PHE A 194 9.95 -2.05 17.75
CA PHE A 194 11.16 -1.54 17.13
C PHE A 194 11.85 -0.52 18.02
N SER A 195 13.14 -0.35 17.81
CA SER A 195 13.97 0.69 18.41
C SER A 195 14.78 1.35 17.31
N ILE A 196 14.95 2.67 17.37
CA ILE A 196 15.81 3.46 16.45
C ILE A 196 17.12 3.89 17.11
N ASP A 197 17.32 3.51 18.38
CA ASP A 197 18.40 3.95 19.25
C ASP A 197 19.16 2.75 19.86
N GLY A 198 19.20 1.62 19.14
CA GLY A 198 20.00 0.45 19.50
C GLY A 198 19.48 -0.32 20.72
N GLY A 199 18.18 -0.20 21.02
CA GLY A 199 17.52 -0.86 22.14
C GLY A 199 17.41 -0.01 23.42
N ALA A 200 17.75 1.28 23.36
CA ALA A 200 17.59 2.19 24.51
C ALA A 200 16.12 2.55 24.75
N LYS A 201 15.28 2.54 23.72
CA LYS A 201 13.83 2.68 23.80
C LYS A 201 13.12 1.84 22.73
N TRP A 202 12.10 1.12 23.15
CA TRP A 202 11.23 0.29 22.32
C TRP A 202 9.86 0.94 22.13
N VAL A 203 9.38 0.89 20.89
CA VAL A 203 8.06 1.37 20.47
C VAL A 203 7.30 0.19 19.86
N GLN A 204 6.08 -0.06 20.32
CA GLN A 204 5.26 -1.14 19.79
C GLN A 204 4.70 -0.78 18.41
N LEU A 205 4.81 -1.69 17.44
CA LEU A 205 4.18 -1.58 16.13
C LEU A 205 2.77 -2.16 16.20
N LYS A 206 1.78 -1.29 16.41
CA LYS A 206 0.38 -1.71 16.63
C LYS A 206 -0.43 -1.97 15.35
N GLY A 207 -0.09 -1.31 14.22
CA GLY A 207 -0.59 -1.60 12.86
C GLY A 207 -2.03 -2.16 12.76
N ASN A 208 -2.22 -3.13 11.87
CA ASN A 208 -3.39 -4.01 11.79
C ASN A 208 -3.13 -5.38 12.47
N MET A 209 -2.07 -5.47 13.28
CA MET A 209 -1.66 -6.70 13.93
C MET A 209 -2.31 -6.79 15.32
N PRO A 210 -3.08 -7.86 15.62
CA PRO A 210 -3.64 -8.05 16.95
C PRO A 210 -2.54 -8.37 17.97
N THR A 211 -2.87 -8.36 19.26
CA THR A 211 -1.98 -8.93 20.28
C THR A 211 -1.74 -10.41 19.98
N ILE A 212 -0.50 -10.76 19.62
CA ILE A 212 -0.09 -12.11 19.24
C ILE A 212 1.41 -12.33 19.48
N ALA A 213 1.79 -13.58 19.75
CA ALA A 213 3.18 -13.98 19.86
C ALA A 213 3.88 -13.94 18.49
N VAL A 214 5.03 -13.28 18.46
CA VAL A 214 5.92 -13.17 17.29
C VAL A 214 7.14 -14.03 17.53
N HIS A 215 7.23 -15.16 16.83
CA HIS A 215 8.29 -16.17 17.05
C HIS A 215 9.48 -16.03 16.11
N ASP A 216 9.31 -15.38 14.97
CA ASP A 216 10.42 -15.18 14.04
C ASP A 216 10.33 -13.86 13.28
N LEU A 217 11.48 -13.34 12.93
CA LEU A 217 11.67 -12.11 12.17
C LEU A 217 12.76 -12.32 11.13
N THR A 218 12.49 -11.95 9.89
CA THR A 218 13.50 -11.87 8.84
C THR A 218 13.31 -10.64 7.98
N ILE A 219 14.40 -10.15 7.40
CA ILE A 219 14.42 -8.94 6.58
C ILE A 219 14.66 -9.33 5.13
N GLN A 220 13.72 -8.95 4.25
CA GLN A 220 13.90 -9.01 2.81
C GLN A 220 14.64 -7.74 2.37
N GLN A 221 15.95 -7.85 2.14
CA GLN A 221 16.84 -6.70 1.90
C GLN A 221 16.60 -5.96 0.58
N ARG A 222 16.12 -6.64 -0.46
CA ARG A 222 15.83 -5.98 -1.75
C ARG A 222 14.64 -5.04 -1.62
N GLU A 223 13.61 -5.47 -0.88
CA GLU A 223 12.38 -4.71 -0.73
C GLU A 223 12.40 -3.71 0.42
N ASN A 224 13.26 -3.95 1.42
CA ASN A 224 13.22 -3.32 2.75
C ASN A 224 11.98 -3.75 3.54
N ASP A 225 11.59 -5.02 3.43
CA ASP A 225 10.41 -5.55 4.10
C ASP A 225 10.82 -6.32 5.35
N LEU A 226 10.05 -6.17 6.42
CA LEU A 226 10.17 -6.99 7.62
C LEU A 226 9.08 -8.06 7.58
N VAL A 227 9.50 -9.31 7.46
CA VAL A 227 8.63 -10.48 7.47
C VAL A 227 8.51 -10.98 8.92
N VAL A 228 7.27 -11.11 9.39
CA VAL A 228 6.92 -11.37 10.79
C VAL A 228 6.19 -12.70 10.89
N GLY A 229 6.83 -13.70 11.46
CA GLY A 229 6.25 -15.01 11.73
C GLY A 229 5.53 -15.03 13.07
N THR A 230 4.21 -15.30 13.06
CA THR A 230 3.38 -15.31 14.27
C THR A 230 2.94 -16.71 14.66
N PHE A 231 2.61 -16.91 15.93
CA PHE A 231 2.00 -18.15 16.41
C PHE A 231 0.48 -18.13 16.23
N GLY A 232 -0.02 -18.85 15.24
CA GLY A 232 -1.46 -19.06 15.02
C GLY A 232 -2.17 -18.04 14.13
N ARG A 233 -1.47 -17.07 13.52
CA ARG A 233 -2.04 -16.14 12.51
C ARG A 233 -1.17 -15.95 11.25
N GLY A 234 -0.30 -16.91 10.96
CA GLY A 234 0.51 -16.91 9.74
C GLY A 234 1.58 -15.81 9.74
N ILE A 235 1.74 -15.15 8.59
CA ILE A 235 2.82 -14.20 8.31
C ILE A 235 2.24 -12.80 8.11
N TYR A 236 2.86 -11.81 8.72
CA TYR A 236 2.63 -10.39 8.43
C TYR A 236 3.86 -9.81 7.73
N ILE A 237 3.66 -8.85 6.84
CA ILE A 237 4.74 -8.14 6.16
C ILE A 237 4.58 -6.65 6.45
N LEU A 238 5.62 -6.03 7.01
CA LEU A 238 5.73 -4.57 7.05
C LEU A 238 6.49 -4.13 5.80
N ASP A 239 5.73 -3.74 4.78
CA ASP A 239 6.29 -3.29 3.50
C ASP A 239 7.14 -2.03 3.69
N ASN A 240 8.33 -2.02 3.10
CA ASN A 240 9.27 -0.92 3.04
C ASN A 240 9.38 -0.13 4.37
N TYR A 241 10.05 -0.70 5.37
CA TYR A 241 10.23 -0.07 6.68
C TYR A 241 11.27 1.07 6.67
N THR A 242 11.84 1.44 5.52
CA THR A 242 12.84 2.52 5.36
C THR A 242 12.49 3.83 6.10
N PRO A 243 11.23 4.29 6.17
CA PRO A 243 10.88 5.47 6.96
C PRO A 243 11.32 5.41 8.43
N LEU A 244 11.36 4.20 9.04
CA LEU A 244 11.83 4.01 10.40
C LEU A 244 13.32 4.32 10.56
N ARG A 245 14.14 4.11 9.52
CA ARG A 245 15.58 4.45 9.55
C ARG A 245 15.83 5.94 9.70
N GLN A 246 14.89 6.76 9.24
CA GLN A 246 15.00 8.22 9.26
C GLN A 246 14.25 8.85 10.43
N LEU A 247 13.48 8.06 11.18
CA LEU A 247 12.76 8.56 12.34
C LEU A 247 13.75 9.13 13.36
N ARG A 248 13.56 10.39 13.73
CA ARG A 248 14.30 11.04 14.81
C ARG A 248 13.35 11.85 15.69
N PRO A 249 13.65 12.01 17.00
CA PRO A 249 12.79 12.78 17.90
C PRO A 249 12.51 14.22 17.43
N ASP A 250 13.50 14.90 16.82
CA ASP A 250 13.33 16.26 16.28
C ASP A 250 12.34 16.31 15.12
N MET A 251 12.25 15.25 14.31
CA MET A 251 11.33 15.22 13.17
C MET A 251 9.86 15.22 13.59
N LEU A 252 9.53 14.63 14.74
CA LEU A 252 8.15 14.58 15.25
C LEU A 252 7.64 15.96 15.70
N THR A 253 8.52 16.96 15.78
CA THR A 253 8.14 18.35 16.09
C THR A 253 7.71 19.13 14.84
N ARG A 254 8.12 18.67 13.65
CA ARG A 254 7.79 19.30 12.37
C ARG A 254 6.32 19.06 12.04
N GLU A 255 5.70 20.03 11.39
CA GLU A 255 4.28 19.94 11.01
C GLU A 255 4.00 18.72 10.13
N ALA A 256 4.86 18.48 9.13
CA ALA A 256 4.75 17.36 8.23
C ALA A 256 6.11 16.97 7.64
N MET A 257 6.22 15.72 7.20
CA MET A 257 7.41 15.18 6.54
C MET A 257 7.01 14.24 5.41
N LEU A 258 7.63 14.40 4.24
CA LEU A 258 7.57 13.44 3.14
C LEU A 258 8.87 12.63 3.14
N TYR A 259 8.76 11.31 3.28
CA TYR A 259 9.92 10.42 3.34
C TYR A 259 10.42 10.08 1.94
N PRO A 260 11.72 9.74 1.79
CA PRO A 260 12.26 9.30 0.51
C PRO A 260 11.46 8.17 -0.11
N VAL A 261 11.22 8.30 -1.40
CA VAL A 261 10.43 7.38 -2.20
C VAL A 261 11.37 6.35 -2.79
N LYS A 262 11.03 5.07 -2.64
CA LYS A 262 11.77 3.96 -3.24
C LYS A 262 11.58 3.99 -4.76
N ASP A 263 12.63 3.69 -5.51
CA ASP A 263 12.51 3.49 -6.95
C ASP A 263 11.47 2.41 -7.25
N SER A 264 10.60 2.71 -8.20
CA SER A 264 9.36 1.97 -8.43
C SER A 264 9.42 1.21 -9.74
N PHE A 265 9.04 -0.06 -9.70
CA PHE A 265 8.96 -0.89 -10.89
C PHE A 265 7.59 -0.75 -11.55
N MET A 266 7.62 -0.42 -12.84
CA MET A 266 6.48 -0.39 -13.74
C MET A 266 6.32 -1.77 -14.38
N TYR A 267 5.16 -2.37 -14.16
CA TYR A 267 4.78 -3.66 -14.73
C TYR A 267 3.26 -3.78 -14.82
N ILE A 268 2.80 -4.72 -15.64
CA ILE A 268 1.38 -5.05 -15.71
C ILE A 268 1.13 -6.12 -14.66
N GLN A 269 0.26 -5.82 -13.68
CA GLN A 269 -0.11 -6.79 -12.65
C GLN A 269 -0.75 -8.01 -13.33
N ALA A 270 -0.27 -9.20 -13.00
CA ALA A 270 -0.81 -10.43 -13.54
C ALA A 270 -2.17 -10.74 -12.90
N GLU A 271 -3.14 -11.14 -13.73
CA GLU A 271 -4.46 -11.62 -13.30
C GLU A 271 -4.64 -13.09 -13.71
N PRO A 272 -3.83 -14.02 -13.17
CA PRO A 272 -3.76 -15.40 -13.66
C PRO A 272 -5.05 -16.20 -13.46
N ILE A 273 -5.97 -15.69 -12.64
CA ILE A 273 -7.23 -16.35 -12.27
C ILE A 273 -8.43 -15.69 -12.98
N GLY A 274 -8.20 -14.97 -14.09
CA GLY A 274 -9.27 -14.31 -14.85
C GLY A 274 -9.84 -13.07 -14.18
N GLY A 275 -9.11 -12.49 -13.22
CA GLY A 275 -9.44 -11.27 -12.50
C GLY A 275 -8.50 -11.06 -11.31
N ARG A 276 -8.71 -9.96 -10.57
CA ARG A 276 -7.95 -9.65 -9.35
C ARG A 276 -8.30 -10.59 -8.20
N GLY A 277 -7.32 -10.80 -7.32
CA GLY A 277 -7.46 -11.63 -6.13
C GLY A 277 -7.94 -13.04 -6.44
N LYS A 278 -8.78 -13.60 -5.56
CA LYS A 278 -9.30 -14.97 -5.66
C LYS A 278 -10.15 -15.19 -6.92
N SER A 279 -10.68 -14.12 -7.51
CA SER A 279 -11.54 -14.15 -8.71
C SER A 279 -12.58 -15.28 -8.59
N PHE A 280 -12.65 -16.20 -9.55
CA PHE A 280 -13.63 -17.30 -9.58
C PHE A 280 -13.23 -18.56 -8.78
N GLN A 281 -12.20 -18.53 -7.94
CA GLN A 281 -11.74 -19.72 -7.19
C GLN A 281 -12.55 -20.02 -5.92
N GLY A 282 -13.33 -19.05 -5.44
CA GLY A 282 -14.08 -19.17 -4.19
C GLY A 282 -13.20 -19.16 -2.93
N GLU A 283 -13.83 -19.34 -1.77
CA GLU A 283 -13.18 -19.10 -0.47
C GLU A 283 -12.14 -20.15 -0.04
N SER A 284 -12.14 -21.33 -0.69
CA SER A 284 -11.14 -22.37 -0.44
C SER A 284 -9.74 -22.02 -0.92
N TYR A 285 -9.61 -21.01 -1.79
CA TYR A 285 -8.32 -20.50 -2.22
C TYR A 285 -7.82 -19.44 -1.22
N PHE A 286 -6.62 -19.65 -0.69
CA PHE A 286 -6.00 -18.74 0.26
C PHE A 286 -5.00 -17.85 -0.48
N GLU A 287 -5.18 -16.55 -0.34
CA GLU A 287 -4.26 -15.53 -0.83
C GLU A 287 -4.14 -14.40 0.20
N ALA A 288 -3.15 -13.55 0.01
CA ALA A 288 -3.02 -12.27 0.70
C ALA A 288 -3.01 -11.16 -0.36
N GLU A 289 -3.46 -9.97 0.03
CA GLU A 289 -3.38 -8.80 -0.84
C GLU A 289 -1.92 -8.49 -1.18
N ASN A 290 -1.66 -8.20 -2.45
CA ASN A 290 -0.38 -7.64 -2.85
C ASN A 290 -0.22 -6.22 -2.27
N PRO A 291 1.02 -5.76 -2.02
CA PRO A 291 1.24 -4.36 -1.68
C PRO A 291 0.68 -3.44 -2.77
N PRO A 292 0.31 -2.18 -2.42
CA PRO A 292 -0.17 -1.21 -3.40
C PRO A 292 0.79 -1.07 -4.59
N TYR A 293 0.25 -1.13 -5.81
CA TYR A 293 1.06 -1.01 -7.02
C TYR A 293 1.55 0.42 -7.25
N GLY A 294 2.81 0.53 -7.70
CA GLY A 294 3.43 1.77 -8.13
C GLY A 294 4.24 2.50 -7.04
N ALA A 295 4.41 3.81 -7.20
CA ALA A 295 5.24 4.61 -6.31
C ALA A 295 4.52 4.95 -5.01
N THR A 296 5.00 4.37 -3.91
CA THR A 296 4.40 4.57 -2.58
C THR A 296 5.04 5.76 -1.86
N PHE A 297 4.24 6.77 -1.56
CA PHE A 297 4.62 7.94 -0.79
C PHE A 297 4.26 7.73 0.67
N THR A 298 5.28 7.67 1.54
CA THR A 298 5.07 7.66 2.99
C THR A 298 5.28 9.07 3.53
N TYR A 299 4.34 9.54 4.35
CA TYR A 299 4.44 10.85 4.98
C TYR A 299 3.94 10.82 6.42
N TYR A 300 4.41 11.78 7.20
CA TYR A 300 3.98 12.01 8.57
C TYR A 300 3.29 13.37 8.66
N LEU A 301 2.15 13.41 9.36
CA LEU A 301 1.51 14.65 9.80
C LEU A 301 1.54 14.69 11.33
N LYS A 302 1.97 15.81 11.90
CA LYS A 302 1.92 16.00 13.36
C LYS A 302 0.50 16.01 13.87
N ASP A 303 -0.34 16.81 13.22
CA ASP A 303 -1.73 17.03 13.57
C ASP A 303 -2.63 16.65 12.39
N ALA A 304 -3.81 16.11 12.68
CA ALA A 304 -4.79 15.79 11.65
C ALA A 304 -5.39 17.08 11.09
N LEU A 305 -5.61 17.14 9.77
CA LEU A 305 -6.36 18.24 9.15
C LEU A 305 -7.84 17.94 9.23
N LYS A 306 -8.56 18.72 10.04
CA LYS A 306 -9.97 18.51 10.38
C LYS A 306 -10.84 19.63 9.81
N THR A 307 -12.07 19.29 9.47
CA THR A 307 -13.10 20.29 9.13
C THR A 307 -13.55 21.06 10.38
N LYS A 308 -14.15 22.23 10.22
CA LYS A 308 -14.76 22.99 11.33
C LYS A 308 -15.78 22.15 12.10
N LYS A 309 -16.59 21.37 11.37
CA LYS A 309 -17.56 20.43 11.94
C LYS A 309 -16.90 19.39 12.83
N GLN A 310 -15.77 18.80 12.41
CA GLN A 310 -15.03 17.83 13.21
C GLN A 310 -14.41 18.47 14.46
N LEU A 311 -13.80 19.66 14.33
CA LEU A 311 -13.24 20.39 15.46
C LEU A 311 -14.31 20.73 16.50
N ARG A 312 -15.49 21.15 16.05
CA ARG A 312 -16.63 21.38 16.92
C ARG A 312 -17.07 20.10 17.62
N GLN A 313 -17.30 19.01 16.89
CA GLN A 313 -17.70 17.73 17.49
C GLN A 313 -16.71 17.21 18.54
N GLU A 314 -15.41 17.45 18.34
CA GLU A 314 -14.40 17.15 19.36
C GLU A 314 -14.54 18.03 20.60
N SER A 315 -14.74 19.34 20.41
CA SER A 315 -15.00 20.26 21.51
C SER A 315 -16.28 19.91 22.29
N GLU A 316 -17.33 19.47 21.59
CA GLU A 316 -18.59 19.00 22.19
C GLU A 316 -18.38 17.72 22.99
N LYS A 317 -17.62 16.74 22.47
CA LYS A 317 -17.27 15.52 23.22
C LYS A 317 -16.47 15.83 24.49
N GLU A 318 -15.54 16.78 24.44
CA GLU A 318 -14.79 17.22 25.62
C GLU A 318 -15.66 18.01 26.62
N ALA A 319 -16.65 18.77 26.14
CA ALA A 319 -17.64 19.45 26.97
C ALA A 319 -18.61 18.45 27.63
N GLU A 320 -19.06 17.44 26.88
CA GLU A 320 -19.94 16.36 27.37
C GLU A 320 -19.28 15.57 28.51
N LYS A 321 -17.99 15.22 28.37
CA LYS A 321 -17.20 14.60 29.47
C LYS A 321 -17.18 15.45 30.75
N LYS A 322 -17.40 16.76 30.63
CA LYS A 322 -17.45 17.73 31.74
C LYS A 322 -18.91 18.06 32.14
N ASN A 323 -19.91 17.36 31.59
CA ASN A 323 -21.33 17.64 31.75
C ASN A 323 -21.73 19.09 31.37
N ILE A 324 -21.03 19.67 30.39
CA ILE A 324 -21.35 20.99 29.84
C ILE A 324 -22.20 20.79 28.58
N ALA A 325 -23.35 21.45 28.52
CA ALA A 325 -24.22 21.40 27.34
C ALA A 325 -23.51 21.99 26.10
N PRO A 326 -23.73 21.42 24.90
CA PRO A 326 -23.14 21.95 23.67
C PRO A 326 -23.69 23.36 23.37
N ALA A 327 -22.81 24.24 22.90
CA ALA A 327 -23.21 25.58 22.48
C ALA A 327 -24.13 25.52 21.25
N GLN A 328 -25.18 26.34 21.22
CA GLN A 328 -25.97 26.52 20.00
C GLN A 328 -25.16 27.28 18.96
N LEU A 329 -25.21 26.80 17.71
CA LEU A 329 -24.54 27.43 16.58
C LEU A 329 -25.42 28.52 15.96
N THR A 330 -24.78 29.61 15.52
CA THR A 330 -25.47 30.63 14.72
C THR A 330 -25.67 30.14 13.29
N ALA A 331 -26.58 30.79 12.55
CA ALA A 331 -26.80 30.48 11.14
C ALA A 331 -25.52 30.65 10.30
N GLU A 332 -24.68 31.64 10.63
CA GLU A 332 -23.40 31.88 9.97
C GLU A 332 -22.42 30.73 10.20
N GLN A 333 -22.37 30.18 11.42
CA GLN A 333 -21.50 29.04 11.74
C GLN A 333 -21.94 27.77 11.02
N LEU A 334 -23.25 27.50 10.97
CA LEU A 334 -23.80 26.37 10.22
C LEU A 334 -23.48 26.47 8.72
N ARG A 335 -23.64 27.63 8.10
CA ARG A 335 -23.24 27.85 6.70
C ARG A 335 -21.74 27.70 6.50
N ALA A 336 -20.93 28.26 7.41
CA ALA A 336 -19.49 28.14 7.36
C ALA A 336 -18.96 26.71 7.53
N GLU A 337 -19.72 25.80 8.16
CA GLU A 337 -19.44 24.35 8.22
C GLU A 337 -19.91 23.62 6.94
N GLU A 338 -21.09 23.95 6.43
CA GLU A 338 -21.69 23.25 5.27
C GLU A 338 -21.04 23.64 3.94
N GLU A 339 -20.61 24.89 3.80
CA GLU A 339 -19.99 25.44 2.59
C GLU A 339 -18.45 25.32 2.62
N GLU A 340 -17.87 24.71 3.66
CA GLU A 340 -16.43 24.49 3.79
C GLU A 340 -15.93 23.49 2.74
N GLU A 341 -14.87 23.86 2.01
CA GLU A 341 -14.09 22.88 1.23
C GLU A 341 -13.31 21.98 2.20
N PRO A 342 -13.53 20.65 2.22
CA PRO A 342 -12.83 19.77 3.14
C PRO A 342 -11.31 19.86 2.96
N PRO A 343 -10.53 19.85 4.05
CA PRO A 343 -9.08 19.91 3.93
C PRO A 343 -8.55 18.66 3.22
N ALA A 344 -7.47 18.82 2.46
CA ALA A 344 -6.85 17.72 1.73
C ALA A 344 -5.33 17.81 1.77
N ILE A 345 -4.67 16.65 1.76
CA ILE A 345 -3.26 16.56 1.37
C ILE A 345 -3.20 16.31 -0.13
N ILE A 346 -2.45 17.13 -0.86
CA ILE A 346 -2.25 17.03 -2.30
C ILE A 346 -0.79 16.65 -2.57
N PHE A 347 -0.60 15.55 -3.29
CA PHE A 347 0.68 15.20 -3.90
C PHE A 347 0.69 15.67 -5.35
N THR A 348 1.75 16.36 -5.75
CA THR A 348 1.98 16.75 -7.14
C THR A 348 3.21 16.01 -7.64
N ILE A 349 3.02 15.19 -8.67
CA ILE A 349 4.08 14.45 -9.33
C ILE A 349 4.48 15.21 -10.60
N THR A 350 5.78 15.46 -10.76
CA THR A 350 6.35 16.08 -11.95
C THR A 350 7.38 15.16 -12.61
N ASP A 351 7.47 15.23 -13.94
CA ASP A 351 8.55 14.60 -14.71
C ASP A 351 9.88 15.35 -14.54
N ALA A 352 10.93 14.85 -15.19
CA ALA A 352 12.26 15.48 -15.19
C ALA A 352 12.29 16.88 -15.85
N ALA A 353 11.33 17.20 -16.71
CA ALA A 353 11.19 18.51 -17.33
C ALA A 353 10.39 19.51 -16.45
N GLY A 354 9.82 19.04 -15.33
CA GLY A 354 9.02 19.84 -14.41
C GLY A 354 7.54 19.94 -14.78
N ASN A 355 7.07 19.20 -15.79
CA ASN A 355 5.66 19.16 -16.15
C ASN A 355 4.88 18.38 -15.08
N VAL A 356 3.69 18.86 -14.73
CA VAL A 356 2.80 18.13 -13.81
C VAL A 356 2.20 16.94 -14.53
N VAL A 357 2.52 15.75 -14.03
CA VAL A 357 2.08 14.46 -14.59
C VAL A 357 0.77 14.03 -13.94
N ARG A 358 0.68 14.12 -12.60
CA ARG A 358 -0.51 13.76 -11.84
C ARG A 358 -0.59 14.55 -10.54
N ARG A 359 -1.82 14.79 -10.10
CA ARG A 359 -2.13 15.21 -8.74
C ARG A 359 -3.00 14.15 -8.09
N MET A 360 -2.78 13.89 -6.82
CA MET A 360 -3.55 12.94 -6.05
C MET A 360 -3.71 13.39 -4.61
N THR A 361 -4.75 12.90 -3.96
CA THR A 361 -5.03 13.20 -2.56
C THR A 361 -4.51 12.08 -1.66
N GLY A 362 -4.25 12.38 -0.39
CA GLY A 362 -3.95 11.39 0.64
C GLY A 362 -4.69 11.65 1.95
N PRO A 363 -4.69 10.67 2.88
CA PRO A 363 -5.27 10.82 4.22
C PRO A 363 -4.84 12.10 4.95
N THR A 364 -5.76 12.69 5.69
CA THR A 364 -5.50 13.88 6.52
C THR A 364 -5.29 13.56 7.99
N THR A 365 -5.12 12.28 8.34
CA THR A 365 -4.95 11.80 9.72
C THR A 365 -3.57 12.11 10.28
N ALA A 366 -3.49 12.37 11.59
CA ALA A 366 -2.23 12.50 12.30
C ALA A 366 -1.44 11.18 12.28
N GLY A 367 -0.12 11.26 12.32
CA GLY A 367 0.79 10.12 12.27
C GLY A 367 1.22 9.77 10.85
N PHE A 368 1.65 8.52 10.67
CA PHE A 368 2.14 8.01 9.40
C PHE A 368 0.99 7.60 8.49
N SER A 369 1.07 8.00 7.23
CA SER A 369 0.14 7.63 6.17
C SER A 369 0.90 7.27 4.91
N ARG A 370 0.26 6.43 4.07
CA ARG A 370 0.80 6.01 2.77
C ARG A 370 -0.24 6.21 1.68
N VAL A 371 0.23 6.59 0.50
CA VAL A 371 -0.57 6.63 -0.73
C VAL A 371 0.31 6.13 -1.89
N ALA A 372 -0.28 5.44 -2.85
CA ALA A 372 0.45 4.90 -4.00
C ALA A 372 0.01 5.57 -5.30
N TRP A 373 0.99 6.02 -6.09
CA TRP A 373 0.80 6.40 -7.47
C TRP A 373 1.01 5.19 -8.38
N ASP A 374 -0.07 4.75 -9.01
CA ASP A 374 -0.17 3.68 -10.02
C ASP A 374 0.70 3.87 -11.28
N LEU A 375 1.57 4.87 -11.32
CA LEU A 375 2.47 5.19 -12.43
C LEU A 375 1.72 5.52 -13.73
N ARG A 376 0.49 6.05 -13.63
CA ARG A 376 -0.33 6.45 -14.78
C ARG A 376 -0.60 7.94 -14.81
N PHE A 377 -0.75 8.46 -16.02
CA PHE A 377 -1.38 9.75 -16.27
C PHE A 377 -2.83 9.78 -15.73
N PRO A 378 -3.43 10.96 -15.52
CA PRO A 378 -4.85 11.05 -15.18
C PRO A 378 -5.73 10.41 -16.27
N PRO A 379 -6.87 9.83 -15.91
CA PRO A 379 -7.81 9.35 -16.90
C PRO A 379 -8.30 10.47 -17.81
N ALA A 380 -8.60 10.12 -19.07
CA ALA A 380 -9.14 11.08 -20.04
C ALA A 380 -10.58 11.50 -19.72
N ILE A 381 -11.30 10.69 -18.93
CA ILE A 381 -12.68 10.90 -18.53
C ILE A 381 -12.76 11.02 -17.01
N VAL A 382 -13.71 11.83 -16.53
CA VAL A 382 -13.94 11.98 -15.09
C VAL A 382 -14.52 10.66 -14.58
N PRO A 383 -13.92 10.04 -13.54
CA PRO A 383 -14.49 8.84 -12.95
C PRO A 383 -15.88 9.17 -12.40
N PRO A 384 -16.88 8.30 -12.62
CA PRO A 384 -18.17 8.45 -11.96
C PRO A 384 -17.98 8.38 -10.45
N PRO A 385 -18.92 8.94 -9.66
CA PRO A 385 -18.92 8.71 -8.22
C PRO A 385 -18.90 7.20 -7.95
N PRO A 386 -18.19 6.74 -6.89
CA PRO A 386 -18.14 5.32 -6.57
C PRO A 386 -19.55 4.78 -6.36
N PRO A 387 -19.85 3.55 -6.83
CA PRO A 387 -21.14 2.93 -6.62
C PRO A 387 -21.44 2.79 -5.12
N PRO A 388 -22.71 2.85 -4.69
CA PRO A 388 -23.09 2.74 -3.29
C PRO A 388 -22.71 1.38 -2.67
N GLU A 389 -22.63 0.33 -3.49
CA GLU A 389 -22.08 -0.97 -3.10
C GLU A 389 -20.74 -1.21 -3.82
N PRO A 390 -19.72 -1.76 -3.14
CA PRO A 390 -18.46 -2.11 -3.77
C PRO A 390 -18.70 -3.15 -4.87
N ASP A 391 -18.52 -2.75 -6.13
CA ASP A 391 -18.51 -3.68 -7.26
C ASP A 391 -17.08 -4.21 -7.45
N PRO A 392 -16.82 -5.50 -7.20
CA PRO A 392 -15.49 -6.08 -7.34
C PRO A 392 -14.99 -6.11 -8.79
N PHE A 393 -15.87 -5.87 -9.77
CA PHE A 393 -15.54 -5.79 -11.20
C PHE A 393 -15.40 -4.36 -11.70
N PHE A 394 -15.74 -3.34 -10.90
CA PHE A 394 -15.64 -1.96 -11.33
C PHE A 394 -14.20 -1.46 -11.23
N GLU A 395 -13.55 -1.35 -12.38
CA GLU A 395 -12.34 -0.55 -12.52
C GLU A 395 -12.70 0.84 -13.03
N GLY A 396 -12.51 1.85 -12.17
CA GLY A 396 -12.62 3.23 -12.60
C GLY A 396 -11.70 3.54 -13.77
N PRO A 397 -12.00 4.57 -14.57
CA PRO A 397 -11.16 4.91 -15.72
C PRO A 397 -9.73 5.20 -15.28
N THR A 398 -8.77 4.64 -16.02
CA THR A 398 -7.34 4.85 -15.80
C THR A 398 -6.71 5.54 -16.99
N GLY A 399 -5.62 6.27 -16.76
CA GLY A 399 -4.79 6.81 -17.83
C GLY A 399 -3.73 5.82 -18.30
N PRO A 400 -3.02 6.13 -19.40
CA PRO A 400 -1.87 5.35 -19.83
C PRO A 400 -0.73 5.39 -18.79
N LEU A 401 0.13 4.37 -18.83
CA LEU A 401 1.36 4.34 -18.05
C LEU A 401 2.29 5.50 -18.46
N VAL A 402 3.06 6.00 -17.50
CA VAL A 402 4.10 6.98 -17.77
C VAL A 402 5.36 6.32 -18.32
N LEU A 403 6.27 7.13 -18.88
CA LEU A 403 7.57 6.63 -19.29
C LEU A 403 8.46 6.28 -18.09
N PRO A 404 9.27 5.22 -18.17
CA PRO A 404 10.37 5.03 -17.24
C PRO A 404 11.30 6.24 -17.26
N GLY A 405 11.76 6.66 -16.08
CA GLY A 405 12.55 7.87 -15.94
C GLY A 405 12.51 8.42 -14.53
N THR A 406 13.01 9.64 -14.39
CA THR A 406 13.07 10.33 -13.11
C THR A 406 11.82 11.16 -12.88
N TYR A 407 11.25 11.02 -11.69
CA TYR A 407 10.10 11.78 -11.24
C TYR A 407 10.39 12.47 -9.92
N ARG A 408 9.65 13.55 -9.65
CA ARG A 408 9.69 14.27 -8.40
C ARG A 408 8.27 14.38 -7.83
N VAL A 409 8.12 14.16 -6.53
CA VAL A 409 6.87 14.38 -5.80
C VAL A 409 7.03 15.51 -4.80
N THR A 410 6.04 16.39 -4.74
CA THR A 410 5.88 17.40 -3.68
C THR A 410 4.57 17.15 -2.94
N MET A 411 4.52 17.51 -1.66
CA MET A 411 3.33 17.38 -0.81
C MET A 411 2.88 18.76 -0.35
N ALA A 412 1.58 18.99 -0.30
CA ALA A 412 0.99 20.24 0.17
C ALA A 412 -0.33 19.99 0.90
N LYS A 413 -0.69 20.84 1.87
CA LYS A 413 -2.05 20.89 2.41
C LYS A 413 -2.89 21.91 1.66
N ARG A 414 -4.17 21.60 1.45
CA ARG A 414 -5.19 22.51 0.95
C ARG A 414 -6.22 22.72 2.05
N VAL A 415 -6.33 23.94 2.56
CA VAL A 415 -7.28 24.31 3.62
C VAL A 415 -7.93 25.63 3.23
N ASN A 416 -9.25 25.70 3.21
CA ASN A 416 -10.01 26.88 2.76
C ASN A 416 -9.55 27.40 1.39
N GLY A 417 -9.33 26.49 0.43
CA GLY A 417 -8.86 26.83 -0.92
C GLY A 417 -7.38 27.23 -1.05
N VAL A 418 -6.66 27.41 0.06
CA VAL A 418 -5.24 27.81 0.06
C VAL A 418 -4.35 26.58 0.07
N LEU A 419 -3.41 26.51 -0.87
CA LEU A 419 -2.41 25.43 -0.98
C LEU A 419 -1.09 25.85 -0.32
N THR A 420 -0.63 25.11 0.69
CA THR A 420 0.64 25.34 1.39
C THR A 420 1.55 24.12 1.26
N GLN A 421 2.78 24.30 0.77
CA GLN A 421 3.74 23.20 0.63
C GLN A 421 4.14 22.64 2.00
N LEU A 422 4.34 21.33 2.07
CA LEU A 422 4.67 20.57 3.27
C LEU A 422 5.85 19.63 2.99
N GLY A 423 6.84 19.69 3.88
CA GLY A 423 8.05 18.86 3.75
C GLY A 423 8.89 19.21 2.52
N GLU A 424 9.95 18.42 2.31
CA GLU A 424 10.86 18.59 1.19
C GLU A 424 10.45 17.69 0.00
N PRO A 425 10.57 18.18 -1.25
CA PRO A 425 10.37 17.36 -2.44
C PRO A 425 11.23 16.09 -2.45
N GLN A 426 10.68 14.98 -2.93
CA GLN A 426 11.41 13.71 -3.07
C GLN A 426 11.52 13.33 -4.54
N GLN A 427 12.67 12.78 -4.91
CA GLN A 427 12.96 12.30 -6.26
C GLN A 427 13.10 10.78 -6.24
N PHE A 428 12.62 10.12 -7.28
CA PHE A 428 12.68 8.67 -7.45
C PHE A 428 12.69 8.29 -8.94
N ALA A 429 13.16 7.09 -9.23
CA ALA A 429 13.12 6.52 -10.58
C ALA A 429 11.90 5.60 -10.76
N VAL A 430 11.31 5.65 -11.94
CA VAL A 430 10.39 4.62 -12.46
C VAL A 430 11.17 3.76 -13.43
N MET A 431 11.23 2.46 -13.16
CA MET A 431 12.01 1.47 -13.91
C MET A 431 11.07 0.40 -14.48
N VAL A 432 11.45 -0.28 -15.56
CA VAL A 432 10.65 -1.42 -16.05
C VAL A 432 11.07 -2.69 -15.30
N ASP A 433 10.10 -3.52 -14.91
CA ASP A 433 10.38 -4.85 -14.38
C ASP A 433 10.78 -5.83 -15.49
N GLY A 434 11.91 -6.52 -15.35
CA GLY A 434 12.40 -7.53 -16.31
C GLY A 434 13.32 -7.01 -17.45
N ARG A 435 13.54 -7.86 -18.47
CA ARG A 435 14.42 -7.53 -19.62
C ARG A 435 13.69 -6.57 -20.55
N GLU A 436 14.28 -5.38 -20.75
CA GLU A 436 13.73 -4.32 -21.60
C GLU A 436 13.48 -4.82 -23.03
N GLY A 437 12.22 -5.13 -23.35
CA GLY A 437 11.82 -5.54 -24.71
C GLY A 437 11.65 -4.38 -25.69
N MET A 438 11.60 -3.14 -25.20
CA MET A 438 11.31 -1.95 -26.00
C MET A 438 12.39 -0.89 -25.76
N ASN A 439 12.99 -0.42 -26.85
CA ASN A 439 13.96 0.67 -26.81
C ASN A 439 13.26 2.01 -26.41
N PRO A 440 14.02 3.01 -25.94
CA PRO A 440 13.45 4.29 -25.52
C PRO A 440 12.59 5.01 -26.58
N ALA A 441 12.99 4.96 -27.85
CA ALA A 441 12.28 5.64 -28.94
C ALA A 441 10.89 5.02 -29.20
N ASP A 442 10.79 3.70 -29.11
CA ASP A 442 9.52 2.98 -29.28
C ASP A 442 8.57 3.23 -28.09
N ARG A 443 9.11 3.42 -26.88
CA ARG A 443 8.31 3.81 -25.70
C ARG A 443 7.76 5.22 -25.85
N GLU A 444 8.60 6.15 -26.29
CA GLU A 444 8.19 7.52 -26.56
C GLU A 444 7.09 7.56 -27.63
N ALA A 445 7.23 6.78 -28.71
CA ALA A 445 6.19 6.67 -29.73
C ALA A 445 4.87 6.07 -29.19
N LEU A 446 4.93 5.07 -28.31
CA LEU A 446 3.77 4.51 -27.63
C LEU A 446 3.07 5.56 -26.75
N GLU A 447 3.83 6.30 -25.94
CA GLU A 447 3.28 7.34 -25.07
C GLU A 447 2.61 8.45 -25.89
N GLN A 448 3.27 8.95 -26.94
CA GLN A 448 2.70 9.95 -27.85
C GLN A 448 1.40 9.45 -28.49
N PHE A 449 1.36 8.16 -28.87
CA PHE A 449 0.15 7.53 -29.39
C PHE A 449 -0.97 7.45 -28.33
N GLN A 450 -0.66 7.03 -27.11
CA GLN A 450 -1.63 6.95 -26.02
C GLN A 450 -2.17 8.34 -25.63
N GLN A 451 -1.31 9.36 -25.60
CA GLN A 451 -1.73 10.73 -25.32
C GLN A 451 -2.67 11.29 -26.39
N LYS A 452 -2.42 11.03 -27.69
CA LYS A 452 -3.35 11.48 -28.75
C LYS A 452 -4.68 10.73 -28.70
N VAL A 453 -4.68 9.44 -28.34
CA VAL A 453 -5.91 8.65 -28.14
C VAL A 453 -6.68 9.19 -26.94
N ALA A 454 -6.03 9.49 -25.82
CA ALA A 454 -6.66 10.07 -24.64
C ALA A 454 -7.31 11.44 -24.92
N ARG A 455 -6.69 12.28 -25.78
CA ARG A 455 -7.32 13.52 -26.24
C ARG A 455 -8.59 13.27 -27.05
N LEU A 456 -8.55 12.30 -27.97
CA LEU A 456 -9.72 11.92 -28.76
C LEU A 456 -10.82 11.33 -27.86
N GLN A 457 -10.48 10.42 -26.95
CA GLN A 457 -11.43 9.83 -25.99
C GLN A 457 -12.16 10.90 -25.20
N ARG A 458 -11.44 11.86 -24.63
CA ARG A 458 -12.04 12.98 -23.88
C ARG A 458 -13.04 13.76 -24.72
N ALA A 459 -12.70 14.08 -25.96
CA ALA A 459 -13.56 14.83 -26.86
C ALA A 459 -14.80 14.03 -27.27
N VAL A 460 -14.63 12.75 -27.61
CA VAL A 460 -15.72 11.84 -27.99
C VAL A 460 -16.68 11.59 -26.82
N THR A 461 -16.15 11.36 -25.61
CA THR A 461 -16.97 11.24 -24.40
C THR A 461 -17.74 12.53 -24.13
N GLY A 462 -17.08 13.70 -24.17
CA GLY A 462 -17.75 14.98 -24.01
C GLY A 462 -18.87 15.22 -25.02
N ALA A 463 -18.65 14.88 -26.29
CA ALA A 463 -19.68 14.96 -27.33
C ALA A 463 -20.84 13.98 -27.09
N THR A 464 -20.53 12.75 -26.65
CA THR A 464 -21.53 11.73 -26.33
C THR A 464 -22.41 12.17 -25.16
N GLU A 465 -21.81 12.64 -24.07
CA GLU A 465 -22.54 13.15 -22.90
C GLU A 465 -23.38 14.38 -23.24
N THR A 466 -22.83 15.30 -24.05
CA THR A 466 -23.57 16.46 -24.54
C THR A 466 -24.80 16.03 -25.34
N ALA A 467 -24.64 15.11 -26.29
CA ALA A 467 -25.75 14.60 -27.10
C ALA A 467 -26.78 13.80 -26.28
N ASN A 468 -26.34 13.03 -25.28
CA ASN A 468 -27.24 12.32 -24.35
C ASN A 468 -28.07 13.31 -23.53
N ALA A 469 -27.45 14.37 -23.00
CA ALA A 469 -28.12 15.40 -22.20
C ALA A 469 -29.22 16.16 -22.98
N LEU A 470 -29.15 16.19 -24.31
CA LEU A 470 -30.20 16.78 -25.14
C LEU A 470 -31.52 16.01 -25.10
N LYS A 471 -31.51 14.70 -24.85
CA LYS A 471 -32.74 13.87 -24.89
C LYS A 471 -33.80 14.29 -23.87
N PRO A 472 -33.52 14.31 -22.55
CA PRO A 472 -34.50 14.78 -21.58
C PRO A 472 -34.87 16.26 -21.81
N ARG A 473 -33.92 17.06 -22.29
CA ARG A 473 -34.10 18.49 -22.58
C ARG A 473 -35.09 18.71 -23.72
N LEU A 474 -34.93 18.01 -24.84
CA LEU A 474 -35.83 18.05 -25.99
C LEU A 474 -37.22 17.49 -25.65
N ALA A 475 -37.30 16.47 -24.79
CA ALA A 475 -38.58 15.98 -24.29
C ALA A 475 -39.31 17.04 -23.44
N ALA A 476 -38.59 17.83 -22.63
CA ALA A 476 -39.17 18.97 -21.92
C ALA A 476 -39.59 20.10 -22.88
N ILE A 477 -38.77 20.42 -23.88
CA ILE A 477 -39.06 21.40 -24.93
C ILE A 477 -40.34 21.06 -25.69
N LYS A 478 -40.48 19.82 -26.18
CA LYS A 478 -41.69 19.37 -26.89
C LYS A 478 -42.94 19.50 -26.03
N ARG A 479 -42.86 19.15 -24.74
CA ARG A 479 -43.96 19.33 -23.78
C ARG A 479 -44.30 20.81 -23.55
N ALA A 480 -43.29 21.67 -23.38
CA ALA A 480 -43.49 23.10 -23.19
C ALA A 480 -44.15 23.74 -24.42
N LEU A 481 -43.72 23.37 -25.63
CA LEU A 481 -44.32 23.83 -26.88
C LEU A 481 -45.80 23.44 -27.00
N LEU A 482 -46.16 22.20 -26.65
CA LEU A 482 -47.56 21.74 -26.62
C LEU A 482 -48.43 22.51 -25.61
N LEU A 483 -47.84 23.05 -24.55
CA LEU A 483 -48.53 23.86 -23.54
C LEU A 483 -48.60 25.35 -23.89
N THR A 484 -48.03 25.77 -25.02
CA THR A 484 -47.89 27.18 -25.39
C THR A 484 -48.80 27.50 -26.59
N PRO A 485 -49.97 28.13 -26.40
CA PRO A 485 -50.92 28.38 -27.50
C PRO A 485 -50.35 29.24 -28.63
N ALA A 486 -49.39 30.12 -28.32
CA ALA A 486 -48.70 30.97 -29.31
C ALA A 486 -47.56 30.25 -30.04
N ALA A 487 -47.16 29.05 -29.59
CA ALA A 487 -46.18 28.23 -30.29
C ALA A 487 -46.90 27.46 -31.41
N GLY A 488 -46.72 27.91 -32.66
CA GLY A 488 -47.26 27.19 -33.81
C GLY A 488 -46.55 25.84 -34.06
N ASP A 489 -47.18 24.97 -34.86
CA ASP A 489 -46.69 23.61 -35.19
C ASP A 489 -45.24 23.59 -35.70
N LYS A 490 -44.80 24.68 -36.36
CA LYS A 490 -43.43 24.83 -36.87
C LYS A 490 -42.35 24.69 -35.80
N LEU A 491 -42.59 25.14 -34.56
CA LEU A 491 -41.61 25.02 -33.47
C LEU A 491 -41.54 23.58 -32.95
N LEU A 492 -42.67 22.87 -32.93
CA LEU A 492 -42.72 21.47 -32.54
C LEU A 492 -42.05 20.56 -33.59
N ASP A 493 -42.24 20.87 -34.87
CA ASP A 493 -41.54 20.24 -35.98
C ASP A 493 -40.03 20.46 -35.88
N GLU A 494 -39.59 21.68 -35.57
CA GLU A 494 -38.17 21.98 -35.38
C GLU A 494 -37.57 21.21 -34.19
N ALA A 495 -38.25 21.18 -33.05
CA ALA A 495 -37.84 20.38 -31.91
C ALA A 495 -37.73 18.88 -32.27
N SER A 496 -38.62 18.39 -33.14
CA SER A 496 -38.59 17.00 -33.62
C SER A 496 -37.44 16.74 -34.59
N ARG A 497 -37.12 17.69 -35.48
CA ARG A 497 -35.94 17.62 -36.35
C ARG A 497 -34.64 17.60 -35.56
N ILE A 498 -34.52 18.46 -34.54
CA ILE A 498 -33.35 18.49 -33.65
C ILE A 498 -33.22 17.14 -32.91
N ASP A 499 -34.32 16.57 -32.44
CA ASP A 499 -34.32 15.27 -31.75
C ASP A 499 -33.91 14.10 -32.67
N GLN A 500 -34.36 14.10 -33.93
CA GLN A 500 -33.94 13.14 -34.95
C GLN A 500 -32.44 13.26 -35.25
N ARG A 501 -31.94 14.48 -35.53
CA ARG A 501 -30.50 14.71 -35.75
C ARG A 501 -29.65 14.32 -34.53
N THR A 502 -30.18 14.53 -33.33
CA THR A 502 -29.54 14.06 -32.09
C THR A 502 -29.47 12.52 -32.04
N ASN A 503 -30.48 11.80 -32.53
CA ASN A 503 -30.42 10.34 -32.66
C ASN A 503 -29.35 9.90 -33.66
N ASP A 504 -29.21 10.60 -34.78
CA ASP A 504 -28.21 10.27 -35.80
C ASP A 504 -26.78 10.48 -35.29
N ILE A 505 -26.54 11.60 -34.59
CA ILE A 505 -25.27 11.87 -33.90
C ILE A 505 -24.98 10.79 -32.86
N LEU A 506 -25.96 10.44 -32.01
CA LEU A 506 -25.77 9.37 -31.02
C LEU A 506 -25.51 8.02 -31.67
N ARG A 507 -26.15 7.70 -32.80
CA ARG A 507 -25.91 6.45 -33.53
C ARG A 507 -24.47 6.38 -34.05
N ALA A 508 -23.92 7.48 -34.57
CA ALA A 508 -22.52 7.54 -34.98
C ALA A 508 -21.54 7.44 -33.79
N LEU A 509 -21.85 8.12 -32.69
CA LEU A 509 -20.98 8.14 -31.51
C LEU A 509 -20.95 6.81 -30.75
N ARG A 510 -22.11 6.25 -30.37
CA ARG A 510 -22.21 5.04 -29.51
C ARG A 510 -22.78 3.80 -30.20
N GLY A 511 -23.05 3.87 -31.50
CA GLY A 511 -23.58 2.75 -32.28
C GLY A 511 -25.10 2.66 -32.31
N ASP A 512 -25.60 1.78 -33.18
CA ASP A 512 -27.04 1.53 -33.32
C ASP A 512 -27.55 0.58 -32.23
N VAL A 513 -28.03 1.17 -31.13
CA VAL A 513 -28.60 0.45 -29.98
C VAL A 513 -29.87 -0.35 -30.36
N VAL A 514 -30.59 0.07 -31.39
CA VAL A 514 -31.83 -0.58 -31.84
C VAL A 514 -31.50 -1.89 -32.53
N LEU A 515 -30.54 -1.89 -33.45
CA LEU A 515 -30.08 -3.11 -34.12
C LEU A 515 -29.30 -4.03 -33.16
N ARG A 516 -28.41 -3.48 -32.33
CA ARG A 516 -27.63 -4.26 -31.34
C ARG A 516 -28.51 -5.01 -30.35
N SER A 517 -29.57 -4.38 -29.84
CA SER A 517 -30.50 -5.05 -28.90
C SER A 517 -31.28 -6.22 -29.52
N ARG A 518 -31.26 -6.35 -30.85
CA ARG A 518 -31.86 -7.44 -31.62
C ARG A 518 -30.82 -8.41 -32.18
N ASN A 519 -29.57 -8.30 -31.76
CA ASN A 519 -28.45 -9.11 -32.24
C ASN A 519 -28.21 -9.02 -33.76
N GLU A 520 -28.52 -7.85 -34.34
CA GLU A 520 -28.23 -7.57 -35.75
C GLU A 520 -26.81 -7.01 -35.93
N ASN A 521 -26.18 -7.35 -37.06
CA ASN A 521 -24.82 -6.89 -37.36
C ASN A 521 -24.79 -5.35 -37.53
N THR A 522 -23.93 -4.69 -36.75
CA THR A 522 -23.71 -3.24 -36.84
C THR A 522 -22.21 -2.95 -37.00
N PRO A 523 -21.82 -1.92 -37.78
CA PRO A 523 -20.43 -1.51 -37.84
C PRO A 523 -19.97 -0.93 -36.47
N PRO A 524 -18.65 -0.93 -36.19
CA PRO A 524 -18.10 -0.27 -35.01
C PRO A 524 -18.34 1.25 -35.07
N SER A 525 -18.90 1.79 -34.00
CA SER A 525 -19.08 3.23 -33.77
C SER A 525 -17.77 3.91 -33.40
N ILE A 526 -17.78 5.25 -33.36
CA ILE A 526 -16.62 6.04 -32.91
C ILE A 526 -16.20 5.61 -31.50
N ASN A 527 -17.16 5.42 -30.58
CA ASN A 527 -16.87 4.94 -29.22
C ASN A 527 -16.25 3.55 -29.25
N ASP A 528 -16.80 2.58 -30.00
CA ASP A 528 -16.24 1.22 -30.00
C ASP A 528 -14.77 1.21 -30.44
N ARG A 529 -14.42 2.03 -31.44
CA ARG A 529 -13.04 2.15 -31.94
C ARG A 529 -12.12 2.80 -30.90
N VAL A 530 -12.55 3.91 -30.32
CA VAL A 530 -11.72 4.67 -29.36
C VAL A 530 -11.54 3.89 -28.05
N PHE A 531 -12.63 3.39 -27.48
CA PHE A 531 -12.59 2.61 -26.25
C PHE A 531 -11.92 1.26 -26.44
N GLY A 532 -12.02 0.64 -27.62
CA GLY A 532 -11.25 -0.56 -27.95
C GLY A 532 -9.75 -0.33 -27.90
N ILE A 533 -9.26 0.76 -28.53
CA ILE A 533 -7.83 1.12 -28.48
C ILE A 533 -7.39 1.40 -27.04
N VAL A 534 -8.19 2.15 -26.27
CA VAL A 534 -7.87 2.48 -24.87
C VAL A 534 -7.79 1.21 -24.02
N GLY A 535 -8.75 0.29 -24.17
CA GLY A 535 -8.77 -0.99 -23.47
C GLY A 535 -7.52 -1.81 -23.78
N ASP A 536 -7.23 -2.04 -25.07
CA ASP A 536 -6.08 -2.83 -25.52
C ASP A 536 -4.74 -2.24 -25.06
N GLN A 537 -4.63 -0.92 -24.99
CA GLN A 537 -3.38 -0.24 -24.63
C GLN A 537 -3.21 0.00 -23.13
N SER A 538 -4.30 -0.04 -22.35
CA SER A 538 -4.26 0.22 -20.91
C SER A 538 -3.33 -0.73 -20.15
N SER A 539 -3.21 -1.97 -20.64
CA SER A 539 -2.42 -3.07 -20.08
C SER A 539 -1.30 -3.55 -21.02
N SER A 540 -0.96 -2.78 -22.06
CA SER A 540 0.08 -3.16 -23.02
C SER A 540 1.36 -2.37 -22.81
N THR A 541 2.49 -3.07 -22.82
CA THR A 541 3.85 -2.51 -22.87
C THR A 541 4.49 -2.67 -24.25
N ALA A 542 3.68 -2.95 -25.29
CA ALA A 542 4.10 -3.15 -26.67
C ALA A 542 3.74 -1.95 -27.56
N ARG A 543 4.38 -1.84 -28.73
CA ARG A 543 4.13 -0.76 -29.70
C ARG A 543 2.66 -0.80 -30.16
N PRO A 544 2.05 0.36 -30.49
CA PRO A 544 0.74 0.37 -31.12
C PRO A 544 0.72 -0.50 -32.37
N THR A 545 -0.33 -1.32 -32.52
CA THR A 545 -0.47 -2.14 -33.73
C THR A 545 -0.92 -1.28 -34.90
N ARG A 546 -0.62 -1.71 -36.13
CA ARG A 546 -1.12 -1.04 -37.34
C ARG A 546 -2.65 -0.91 -37.32
N THR A 547 -3.36 -1.93 -36.84
CA THR A 547 -4.82 -1.88 -36.67
C THR A 547 -5.24 -0.75 -35.73
N GLN A 548 -4.59 -0.59 -34.58
CA GLN A 548 -4.90 0.51 -33.65
C GLN A 548 -4.66 1.89 -34.30
N GLU A 549 -3.59 2.05 -35.06
CA GLU A 549 -3.32 3.30 -35.77
C GLU A 549 -4.37 3.62 -36.85
N GLU A 550 -4.81 2.61 -37.61
CA GLU A 550 -5.85 2.76 -38.62
C GLU A 550 -7.22 3.04 -37.99
N GLN A 551 -7.56 2.37 -36.88
CA GLN A 551 -8.77 2.61 -36.10
C GLN A 551 -8.80 4.03 -35.53
N TYR A 552 -7.67 4.52 -35.00
CA TYR A 552 -7.56 5.90 -34.53
C TYR A 552 -7.80 6.90 -35.68
N LYS A 553 -7.18 6.69 -36.84
CA LYS A 553 -7.35 7.57 -38.01
C LYS A 553 -8.81 7.61 -38.47
N ALA A 554 -9.46 6.44 -38.56
CA ALA A 554 -10.87 6.33 -38.93
C ALA A 554 -11.77 7.06 -37.93
N ALA A 555 -11.61 6.78 -36.63
CA ALA A 555 -12.40 7.41 -35.58
C ALA A 555 -12.21 8.93 -35.53
N ALA A 556 -10.98 9.42 -35.68
CA ALA A 556 -10.69 10.85 -35.67
C ALA A 556 -11.34 11.58 -36.87
N ALA A 557 -11.26 10.99 -38.06
CA ALA A 557 -11.85 11.55 -39.26
C ALA A 557 -13.39 11.59 -39.21
N GLU A 558 -14.01 10.50 -38.75
CA GLU A 558 -15.47 10.44 -38.59
C GLU A 558 -15.96 11.39 -37.48
N PHE A 559 -15.23 11.47 -36.38
CA PHE A 559 -15.58 12.32 -35.24
C PHE A 559 -15.55 13.80 -35.58
N ASP A 560 -14.62 14.28 -36.42
CA ASP A 560 -14.55 15.69 -36.79
C ASP A 560 -15.87 16.18 -37.45
N GLY A 561 -16.42 15.38 -38.36
CA GLY A 561 -17.71 15.66 -38.99
C GLY A 561 -18.88 15.61 -38.00
N VAL A 562 -18.93 14.60 -37.14
CA VAL A 562 -19.99 14.44 -36.12
C VAL A 562 -19.93 15.57 -35.08
N LEU A 563 -18.74 15.99 -34.67
CA LEU A 563 -18.56 17.11 -33.73
C LEU A 563 -19.05 18.42 -34.35
N GLY A 564 -18.77 18.66 -35.63
CA GLY A 564 -19.30 19.80 -36.36
C GLY A 564 -20.83 19.83 -36.38
N GLN A 565 -21.46 18.68 -36.64
CA GLN A 565 -22.92 18.55 -36.60
C GLN A 565 -23.50 18.80 -35.20
N LEU A 566 -22.84 18.30 -34.16
CA LEU A 566 -23.26 18.51 -32.77
C LEU A 566 -23.14 19.98 -32.36
N ARG A 567 -22.04 20.65 -32.73
CA ARG A 567 -21.88 22.09 -32.48
C ARG A 567 -22.95 22.91 -33.17
N GLN A 568 -23.22 22.64 -34.45
CA GLN A 568 -24.31 23.31 -35.16
C GLN A 568 -25.65 23.11 -34.45
N LEU A 569 -25.95 21.88 -34.03
CA LEU A 569 -27.19 21.54 -33.36
C LEU A 569 -27.34 22.24 -31.99
N VAL A 570 -26.28 22.26 -31.18
CA VAL A 570 -26.32 22.81 -29.80
C VAL A 570 -26.13 24.33 -29.78
N GLU A 571 -25.15 24.83 -30.52
CA GLU A 571 -24.73 26.23 -30.43
C GLU A 571 -25.58 27.17 -31.29
N VAL A 572 -26.27 26.62 -32.31
CA VAL A 572 -27.08 27.42 -33.24
C VAL A 572 -28.53 26.96 -33.23
N ASP A 573 -28.82 25.73 -33.63
CA ASP A 573 -30.20 25.29 -33.91
C ASP A 573 -31.05 25.27 -32.63
N LEU A 574 -30.52 24.68 -31.55
CA LEU A 574 -31.19 24.64 -30.25
C LEU A 574 -31.35 26.04 -29.64
N LYS A 575 -30.31 26.89 -29.67
CA LYS A 575 -30.39 28.26 -29.14
C LYS A 575 -31.43 29.09 -29.90
N ASN A 576 -31.52 28.93 -31.22
CA ASN A 576 -32.52 29.60 -32.02
C ASN A 576 -33.94 29.13 -31.69
N LEU A 577 -34.14 27.82 -31.48
CA LEU A 577 -35.41 27.28 -31.02
C LEU A 577 -35.79 27.84 -29.63
N GLU A 578 -34.84 27.84 -28.69
CA GLU A 578 -35.07 28.36 -27.33
C GLU A 578 -35.42 29.85 -27.33
N LYS A 579 -34.78 30.64 -28.19
CA LYS A 579 -35.12 32.06 -28.37
C LYS A 579 -36.53 32.26 -28.93
N GLN A 580 -36.95 31.44 -29.88
CA GLN A 580 -38.31 31.50 -30.44
C GLN A 580 -39.36 31.03 -29.44
N MET A 581 -39.02 30.04 -28.59
CA MET A 581 -39.85 29.60 -27.48
C MET A 581 -40.07 30.72 -26.45
N GLU A 582 -39.01 31.45 -26.08
CA GLU A 582 -39.12 32.58 -25.16
C GLU A 582 -40.03 33.68 -25.74
N ALA A 583 -39.84 34.04 -27.01
CA ALA A 583 -40.69 35.00 -27.70
C ALA A 583 -42.16 34.55 -27.81
N ALA A 584 -42.43 33.24 -27.84
CA ALA A 584 -43.77 32.67 -27.82
C ALA A 584 -44.37 32.55 -26.41
N GLY A 585 -43.64 32.94 -25.35
CA GLY A 585 -44.09 32.84 -23.97
C GLY A 585 -44.12 31.40 -23.43
N ALA A 586 -43.28 30.50 -23.98
CA ALA A 586 -43.27 29.11 -23.56
C ALA A 586 -42.69 28.94 -22.14
N PRO A 587 -43.20 28.00 -21.32
CA PRO A 587 -42.63 27.68 -20.01
C PRO A 587 -41.12 27.41 -20.06
N TRP A 588 -40.44 27.68 -18.94
CA TRP A 588 -39.01 27.39 -18.80
C TRP A 588 -38.71 25.90 -19.01
N THR A 589 -37.57 25.62 -19.64
CA THR A 589 -37.07 24.25 -19.83
C THR A 589 -35.60 24.16 -19.42
N PRO A 590 -35.12 22.97 -18.96
CA PRO A 590 -33.76 22.80 -18.50
C PRO A 590 -32.71 23.35 -19.47
N GLY A 591 -31.71 24.06 -18.95
CA GLY A 591 -30.60 24.63 -19.71
C GLY A 591 -30.90 25.96 -20.43
N ARG A 592 -32.16 26.41 -20.44
CA ARG A 592 -32.51 27.79 -20.85
C ARG A 592 -32.23 28.75 -19.70
N ILE A 593 -31.72 29.95 -19.99
CA ILE A 593 -31.62 31.03 -18.99
C ILE A 593 -32.94 31.80 -19.05
N PRO A 594 -33.67 31.98 -17.94
CA PRO A 594 -34.92 32.73 -17.95
C PRO A 594 -34.66 34.22 -18.20
N GLU A 595 -35.47 34.83 -19.06
CA GLU A 595 -35.53 36.29 -19.20
C GLU A 595 -36.72 36.80 -18.40
N TRP A 596 -36.47 37.78 -17.52
CA TRP A 596 -37.53 38.43 -16.76
C TRP A 596 -37.51 39.93 -17.04
N HIS A 597 -38.66 40.42 -17.50
CA HIS A 597 -38.93 41.83 -17.65
C HIS A 597 -40.22 42.14 -16.89
N GLU A 598 -40.17 43.12 -16.01
CA GLU A 598 -41.38 43.67 -15.39
C GLU A 598 -42.24 44.25 -16.51
N GLN A 599 -43.42 43.68 -16.75
CA GLN A 599 -44.34 44.24 -17.73
C GLN A 599 -44.77 45.62 -17.25
N GLN A 600 -44.42 46.67 -18.01
CA GLN A 600 -45.01 47.99 -17.78
C GLN A 600 -46.51 47.92 -18.09
N PRO A 601 -47.36 48.53 -17.23
CA PRO A 601 -48.80 48.36 -17.24
C PRO A 601 -49.50 48.76 -18.54
#